data_AF-A0A922ALK8-F1
#
_entry.id   AF-A0A922ALK8-F1
#
_cell.length_a   1.000
_cell.length_b   1.000
_cell.length_c   1.000
_cell.angle_alpha   90.00
_cell.angle_beta   90.00
_cell.angle_gamma   90.00
#
_symmetry.space_group_name_H-M   'P 1'
#
loop_
_entity.id
_entity.type
_entity.pdbx_description
1 polymer ?
#
loop_
_entity_poly.entity_id
_entity_poly.type
_entity_poly.pdbx_seq_one_letter_code
_entity_poly.pdbx_strand_id
1 'polypeptide(L)'
;MMRHAKEEPSCSAAQAIDLIAAVKELHGLSSQELNKLLRDSENFTIHHLTEKGSMIKIDMDKLATFLPLHLLGVLISSDREEALFRYLLCGIRLLHTMCDLSPRHAKVEQILLDDVKVLEQLLDLVFYLLIVLGGYRQVVLNSLTFQIHLPCYLSLLMLPS
;
A
#
# COMPACT_ATOMS: atom_id res chain seq x y z
N MET A 1 -3.52 -0.11 -56.90
CA MET A 1 -4.42 0.25 -55.78
C MET A 1 -4.44 -0.90 -54.81
N MET A 2 -3.75 -0.76 -53.66
CA MET A 2 -4.11 -1.36 -52.36
C MET A 2 -3.06 -0.88 -51.36
N ARG A 3 -3.45 0.08 -50.53
CA ARG A 3 -2.71 0.43 -49.31
C ARG A 3 -3.01 -0.67 -48.31
N HIS A 4 -2.04 -1.50 -47.97
CA HIS A 4 -2.14 -2.32 -46.78
C HIS A 4 -1.86 -1.42 -45.58
N ALA A 5 -2.93 -0.95 -44.94
CA ALA A 5 -2.87 -0.37 -43.62
C ALA A 5 -2.39 -1.47 -42.66
N LYS A 6 -1.20 -1.28 -42.11
CA LYS A 6 -0.67 -2.10 -41.02
C LYS A 6 -1.42 -1.65 -39.76
N GLU A 7 -2.53 -2.31 -39.46
CA GLU A 7 -3.14 -2.25 -38.14
C GLU A 7 -2.13 -2.86 -37.16
N GLU A 8 -1.46 -2.00 -36.39
CA GLU A 8 -0.81 -2.44 -35.16
C GLU A 8 -1.89 -2.95 -34.21
N PRO A 9 -1.74 -4.14 -33.62
CA PRO A 9 -2.55 -4.49 -32.48
C PRO A 9 -2.05 -3.60 -31.34
N SER A 10 -2.76 -2.50 -31.08
CA SER A 10 -2.68 -1.77 -29.83
C SER A 10 -3.28 -2.64 -28.73
N CYS A 11 -2.59 -3.74 -28.42
CA CYS A 11 -2.80 -4.46 -27.20
C CYS A 11 -2.31 -3.52 -26.10
N SER A 12 -3.21 -2.67 -25.59
CA SER A 12 -3.07 -2.05 -24.29
C SER A 12 -3.10 -3.18 -23.25
N ALA A 13 -2.00 -3.93 -23.18
CA ALA A 13 -1.68 -4.72 -22.02
C ALA A 13 -1.62 -3.73 -20.87
N ALA A 14 -2.72 -3.62 -20.13
CA ALA A 14 -2.81 -2.80 -18.94
C ALA A 14 -1.60 -3.18 -18.08
N GLN A 15 -0.59 -2.30 -18.02
CA GLN A 15 0.62 -2.56 -17.25
C GLN A 15 0.17 -2.89 -15.82
N ALA A 16 0.39 -4.15 -15.44
CA ALA A 16 0.16 -4.62 -14.09
C ALA A 16 1.09 -3.83 -13.17
N ILE A 17 0.53 -3.28 -12.10
CA ILE A 17 1.33 -2.57 -11.11
C ILE A 17 2.11 -3.58 -10.28
N ASP A 18 3.42 -3.38 -10.15
CA ASP A 18 4.23 -4.13 -9.17
C ASP A 18 4.04 -3.50 -7.79
N LEU A 19 3.04 -4.00 -7.05
CA LEU A 19 2.70 -3.53 -5.72
C LEU A 19 3.85 -3.72 -4.72
N ILE A 20 4.66 -4.78 -4.90
CA ILE A 20 5.77 -5.07 -3.98
C ILE A 20 6.86 -4.02 -4.13
N ALA A 21 7.25 -3.72 -5.38
CA ALA A 21 8.21 -2.66 -5.65
C ALA A 21 7.68 -1.29 -5.18
N ALA A 22 6.42 -0.96 -5.49
CA ALA A 22 5.82 0.30 -5.07
C ALA A 22 5.81 0.48 -3.55
N VAL A 23 5.42 -0.56 -2.79
CA VAL A 23 5.43 -0.52 -1.33
C VAL A 23 6.85 -0.33 -0.80
N LYS A 24 7.83 -1.09 -1.32
CA LYS A 24 9.23 -1.02 -0.85
C LYS A 24 9.88 0.35 -1.07
N GLU A 25 9.51 1.06 -2.12
CA GLU A 25 10.13 2.35 -2.43
C GLU A 25 9.36 3.52 -1.80
N LEU A 26 8.03 3.46 -1.76
CA LEU A 26 7.22 4.59 -1.30
C LEU A 26 6.92 4.58 0.20
N HIS A 27 6.98 3.43 0.88
CA HIS A 27 6.58 3.37 2.29
C HIS A 27 7.40 4.29 3.21
N GLY A 28 8.62 4.67 2.80
CA GLY A 28 9.50 5.57 3.54
C GLY A 28 9.11 7.04 3.47
N LEU A 29 8.31 7.44 2.48
CA LEU A 29 8.01 8.83 2.22
C LEU A 29 6.96 9.37 3.19
N SER A 30 7.17 10.59 3.66
CA SER A 30 6.15 11.36 4.36
C SER A 30 5.04 11.80 3.40
N SER A 31 3.88 12.18 3.97
CA SER A 31 2.78 12.77 3.19
C SER A 31 3.25 14.03 2.44
N GLN A 32 4.16 14.83 3.00
CA GLN A 32 4.68 16.02 2.32
C GLN A 32 5.54 15.69 1.09
N GLU A 33 6.42 14.69 1.21
CA GLU A 33 7.28 14.24 0.10
C GLU A 33 6.45 13.58 -1.00
N LEU A 34 5.52 12.71 -0.62
CA LEU A 34 4.63 12.05 -1.56
C LEU A 34 3.71 13.06 -2.27
N ASN A 35 3.20 14.06 -1.55
CA ASN A 35 2.46 15.18 -2.13
C ASN A 35 3.29 15.94 -3.17
N LYS A 36 4.58 16.20 -2.88
CA LYS A 36 5.47 16.89 -3.82
C LYS A 36 5.63 16.07 -5.11
N LEU A 37 5.91 14.77 -4.98
CA LEU A 37 6.02 13.88 -6.13
C LEU A 37 4.73 13.84 -6.97
N LEU A 38 3.56 13.85 -6.32
CA LEU A 38 2.27 13.88 -7.00
C LEU A 38 2.01 15.22 -7.72
N ARG A 39 2.40 16.35 -7.12
CA ARG A 39 2.25 17.67 -7.76
C ARG A 39 3.13 17.83 -8.99
N ASP A 40 4.31 17.22 -8.97
CA ASP A 40 5.26 17.22 -10.08
C ASP A 40 4.95 16.12 -11.12
N SER A 41 3.92 15.30 -10.87
CA SER A 41 3.56 14.17 -11.73
C SER A 41 2.57 14.54 -12.83
N GLU A 42 2.73 13.92 -13.99
CA GLU A 42 1.71 13.89 -15.03
C GLU A 42 0.81 12.66 -14.84
N ASN A 43 -0.51 12.83 -14.93
CA ASN A 43 -1.50 11.75 -14.85
C ASN A 43 -1.41 10.89 -13.58
N PHE A 44 -1.10 11.49 -12.44
CA PHE A 44 -1.07 10.79 -11.15
C PHE A 44 -0.09 9.60 -11.13
N THR A 45 0.98 9.71 -11.90
CA THR A 45 2.02 8.68 -12.03
C THR A 45 3.36 9.21 -11.54
N ILE A 46 3.87 8.63 -10.46
CA ILE A 46 5.13 9.03 -9.85
C ILE A 46 6.29 8.35 -10.58
N HIS A 47 7.30 9.14 -10.89
CA HIS A 47 8.63 8.65 -11.28
C HIS A 47 9.54 8.72 -10.06
N HIS A 48 9.93 7.57 -9.52
CA HIS A 48 10.75 7.49 -8.31
C HIS A 48 12.11 6.87 -8.62
N LEU A 49 13.18 7.53 -8.17
CA LEU A 49 14.52 6.98 -8.24
C LEU A 49 14.73 6.03 -7.07
N THR A 50 14.81 4.75 -7.36
CA THR A 50 15.06 3.73 -6.34
C THR A 50 16.43 3.89 -5.71
N GLU A 51 16.62 3.30 -4.53
CA GLU A 51 17.93 3.26 -3.84
C GLU A 51 19.06 2.69 -4.71
N LYS A 52 18.71 1.84 -5.69
CA LYS A 52 19.64 1.21 -6.65
C LYS A 52 19.93 2.08 -7.88
N GLY A 53 19.40 3.29 -7.93
CA GLY A 53 19.59 4.23 -9.04
C GLY A 53 18.73 3.93 -10.28
N SER A 54 17.86 2.91 -10.24
CA SER A 54 16.86 2.69 -11.30
C SER A 54 15.63 3.57 -11.11
N MET A 55 15.08 4.12 -12.18
CA MET A 55 13.83 4.88 -12.13
C MET A 55 12.65 3.93 -12.30
N ILE A 56 11.74 3.91 -11.33
CA ILE A 56 10.47 3.17 -11.41
C ILE A 56 9.32 4.13 -11.65
N LYS A 57 8.31 3.61 -12.35
CA LYS A 57 7.08 4.33 -12.66
C LYS A 57 5.93 3.69 -11.87
N ILE A 58 5.29 4.49 -11.02
CA ILE A 58 4.24 4.03 -10.12
C ILE A 58 2.95 4.77 -10.43
N ASP A 59 1.96 4.04 -10.92
CA ASP A 59 0.60 4.53 -11.11
C ASP A 59 -0.10 4.57 -9.76
N MET A 60 -0.29 5.77 -9.20
CA MET A 60 -0.83 5.93 -7.85
C MET A 60 -2.32 5.61 -7.77
N ASP A 61 -3.04 5.66 -8.90
CA ASP A 61 -4.46 5.30 -8.98
C ASP A 61 -4.63 3.79 -8.78
N LYS A 62 -3.86 3.02 -9.54
CA LYS A 62 -3.80 1.56 -9.38
C LYS A 62 -3.25 1.16 -8.02
N LEU A 63 -2.24 1.86 -7.51
CA LEU A 63 -1.71 1.59 -6.18
C LEU A 63 -2.78 1.74 -5.11
N ALA A 64 -3.48 2.88 -5.08
CA ALA A 64 -4.56 3.14 -4.13
C ALA A 64 -5.67 2.08 -4.21
N THR A 65 -6.02 1.66 -5.43
CA THR A 65 -7.08 0.70 -5.68
C THR A 65 -6.74 -0.72 -5.22
N PHE A 66 -5.50 -1.18 -5.48
CA PHE A 66 -5.14 -2.60 -5.26
C PHE A 66 -4.36 -2.87 -3.97
N LEU A 67 -3.79 -1.84 -3.34
CA LEU A 67 -2.96 -2.01 -2.15
C LEU A 67 -3.73 -2.60 -0.95
N PRO A 68 -4.98 -2.19 -0.62
CA PRO A 68 -5.72 -2.79 0.50
C PRO A 68 -5.92 -4.30 0.35
N LEU A 69 -6.39 -4.74 -0.82
CA LEU A 69 -6.60 -6.16 -1.13
C LEU A 69 -5.28 -6.95 -1.11
N HIS A 70 -4.20 -6.38 -1.64
CA HIS A 70 -2.88 -7.02 -1.62
C HIS A 70 -2.39 -7.27 -0.20
N LEU A 71 -2.50 -6.27 0.67
CA LEU A 71 -2.08 -6.41 2.07
C LEU A 71 -2.96 -7.41 2.82
N LEU A 72 -4.27 -7.44 2.54
CA LEU A 72 -5.16 -8.46 3.10
C LEU A 72 -4.75 -9.87 2.66
N GLY A 73 -4.43 -10.06 1.37
CA GLY A 73 -3.93 -11.32 0.84
C GLY A 73 -2.61 -11.76 1.47
N VAL A 74 -1.66 -10.83 1.64
CA VAL A 74 -0.40 -11.09 2.36
C VAL A 74 -0.67 -11.49 3.80
N LEU A 75 -1.58 -10.80 4.49
CA LEU A 75 -1.92 -11.06 5.87
C LEU A 75 -2.56 -12.45 6.06
N ILE A 76 -3.49 -12.84 5.18
CA ILE A 76 -4.15 -14.16 5.20
C ILE A 76 -3.18 -15.30 4.87
N SER A 77 -2.26 -15.08 3.92
CA SER A 77 -1.32 -16.12 3.46
C SER A 77 -0.06 -16.25 4.31
N SER A 78 0.25 -15.25 5.16
CA SER A 78 1.49 -15.24 5.94
C SER A 78 1.49 -16.27 7.07
N ASP A 79 2.48 -17.17 7.07
CA ASP A 79 2.71 -18.13 8.16
C ASP A 79 3.45 -17.50 9.36
N ARG A 80 2.99 -16.32 9.79
CA ARG A 80 3.59 -15.54 10.89
C ARG A 80 5.09 -15.24 10.72
N GLU A 81 5.56 -15.19 9.48
CA GLU A 81 6.95 -14.87 9.19
C GLU A 81 7.23 -13.39 9.47
N GLU A 82 8.30 -13.12 10.22
CA GLU A 82 8.69 -11.77 10.63
C GLU A 82 8.95 -10.84 9.43
N ALA A 83 9.51 -11.37 8.33
CA ALA A 83 9.75 -10.61 7.10
C ALA A 83 8.46 -10.15 6.42
N LEU A 84 7.43 -11.01 6.40
CA LEU A 84 6.11 -10.68 5.87
C LEU A 84 5.41 -9.66 6.76
N PHE A 85 5.58 -9.76 8.08
CA PHE A 85 5.04 -8.76 9.01
C PHE A 85 5.68 -7.38 8.80
N ARG A 86 7.01 -7.32 8.61
CA ARG A 86 7.70 -6.07 8.23
C ARG A 86 7.14 -5.48 6.94
N TYR A 87 6.97 -6.29 5.91
CA TYR A 87 6.39 -5.85 4.64
C TYR A 87 4.96 -5.32 4.83
N LEU A 88 4.14 -6.01 5.62
CA LEU A 88 2.77 -5.59 5.92
C LEU A 88 2.74 -4.22 6.61
N LEU A 89 3.59 -4.01 7.62
CA LEU A 89 3.70 -2.71 8.29
C LEU A 89 4.13 -1.60 7.34
N CYS A 90 5.04 -1.89 6.41
CA CYS A 90 5.43 -0.95 5.36
C CYS A 90 4.24 -0.57 4.48
N GLY A 91 3.45 -1.55 4.05
CA GLY A 91 2.24 -1.33 3.26
C GLY A 91 1.17 -0.53 4.01
N ILE A 92 0.92 -0.85 5.28
CA ILE A 92 -0.03 -0.13 6.13
C ILE A 92 0.41 1.33 6.31
N ARG A 93 1.71 1.57 6.55
CA ARG A 93 2.25 2.93 6.67
C ARG A 93 2.06 3.74 5.39
N LEU A 94 2.25 3.09 4.23
CA LEU A 94 2.00 3.73 2.94
C LEU A 94 0.52 4.07 2.74
N LEU A 95 -0.39 3.13 3.05
CA LEU A 95 -1.84 3.40 3.00
C LEU A 95 -2.23 4.57 3.90
N HIS A 96 -1.73 4.60 5.14
CA HIS A 96 -1.97 5.72 6.05
C HIS A 96 -1.51 7.05 5.44
N THR A 97 -0.30 7.08 4.88
CA THR A 97 0.26 8.26 4.23
C THR A 97 -0.62 8.72 3.06
N MET A 98 -1.19 7.79 2.31
CA MET A 98 -2.15 8.10 1.23
C MET A 98 -3.47 8.63 1.78
N CYS A 99 -4.01 8.07 2.86
CA CYS A 99 -5.19 8.63 3.53
C CYS A 99 -4.95 10.06 4.02
N ASP A 100 -3.76 10.36 4.59
CA ASP A 100 -3.38 11.72 4.99
C ASP A 100 -3.30 12.70 3.81
N LEU A 101 -3.09 12.20 2.59
CA LEU A 101 -3.12 13.00 1.37
C LEU A 101 -4.53 13.30 0.86
N SER A 102 -5.53 12.52 1.27
CA SER A 102 -6.92 12.60 0.82
C SER A 102 -7.46 14.04 0.77
N PRO A 103 -7.34 14.87 1.84
CA PRO A 103 -7.90 16.22 1.83
C PRO A 103 -7.23 17.17 0.82
N ARG A 104 -6.06 16.81 0.29
CA ARG A 104 -5.27 17.60 -0.66
C ARG A 104 -5.36 17.06 -2.08
N HIS A 105 -5.80 15.82 -2.25
CA HIS A 105 -5.88 15.12 -3.52
C HIS A 105 -7.23 14.43 -3.64
N ALA A 106 -8.21 15.13 -4.23
CA ALA A 106 -9.57 14.61 -4.43
C ALA A 106 -9.60 13.24 -5.12
N LYS A 107 -8.60 12.94 -5.97
CA LYS A 107 -8.50 11.63 -6.62
C LYS A 107 -8.16 10.50 -5.63
N VAL A 108 -7.31 10.77 -4.65
CA VAL A 108 -6.99 9.80 -3.58
C VAL A 108 -8.21 9.59 -2.69
N GLU A 109 -8.90 10.66 -2.35
CA GLU A 109 -10.16 10.63 -1.60
C GLU A 109 -11.20 9.77 -2.30
N GLN A 110 -11.42 10.01 -3.59
CA GLN A 110 -12.38 9.25 -4.40
C GLN A 110 -12.08 7.75 -4.42
N ILE A 111 -10.80 7.37 -4.50
CA ILE A 111 -10.42 5.96 -4.58
C ILE A 111 -10.48 5.30 -3.20
N LEU A 112 -9.94 5.93 -2.16
CA LEU A 112 -9.80 5.28 -0.85
C LEU A 112 -11.05 5.39 0.03
N LEU A 113 -11.80 6.49 -0.09
CA LEU A 113 -12.91 6.80 0.81
C LEU A 113 -14.28 6.72 0.13
N ASP A 114 -14.39 7.10 -1.15
CA ASP A 114 -15.68 7.09 -1.85
C ASP A 114 -15.97 5.78 -2.61
N ASP A 115 -14.94 5.07 -3.08
CA ASP A 115 -15.12 3.76 -3.70
C ASP A 115 -15.46 2.70 -2.64
N VAL A 116 -16.73 2.31 -2.62
CA VAL A 116 -17.28 1.35 -1.65
C VAL A 116 -16.47 0.05 -1.61
N LYS A 117 -15.98 -0.45 -2.75
CA LYS A 117 -15.24 -1.72 -2.79
C LYS A 117 -13.86 -1.59 -2.16
N VAL A 118 -13.17 -0.48 -2.41
CA VAL A 118 -11.86 -0.21 -1.81
C VAL A 118 -12.01 0.04 -0.31
N LEU A 119 -13.05 0.77 0.09
CA LEU A 119 -13.36 1.00 1.50
C LEU A 119 -13.71 -0.30 2.25
N GLU A 120 -14.50 -1.19 1.64
CA GLU A 120 -14.75 -2.54 2.17
C GLU A 120 -13.44 -3.31 2.39
N GLN A 121 -12.53 -3.29 1.42
CA GLN A 121 -11.22 -3.95 1.55
C GLN A 121 -10.34 -3.34 2.65
N LEU A 122 -10.38 -2.01 2.83
CA LEU A 122 -9.68 -1.34 3.92
C LEU A 122 -10.25 -1.75 5.29
N LEU A 123 -11.58 -1.83 5.41
CA LEU A 123 -12.23 -2.29 6.63
C LEU A 123 -11.89 -3.76 6.91
N ASP A 124 -11.97 -4.64 5.91
CA ASP A 124 -11.59 -6.05 6.03
C ASP A 124 -10.13 -6.21 6.48
N LEU A 125 -9.22 -5.41 5.90
CA LEU A 125 -7.81 -5.37 6.31
C LEU A 125 -7.66 -4.98 7.78
N VAL A 126 -8.34 -3.92 8.22
CA VAL A 126 -8.29 -3.46 9.63
C VAL A 126 -8.86 -4.54 10.56
N PHE A 127 -10.04 -5.08 10.26
CA PHE A 127 -10.66 -6.12 11.09
C PHE A 127 -9.81 -7.38 11.17
N TYR A 128 -9.29 -7.85 10.04
CA TYR A 128 -8.46 -9.04 10.02
C TYR A 128 -7.12 -8.82 10.76
N LEU A 129 -6.52 -7.62 10.64
CA LEU A 129 -5.35 -7.25 11.42
C LEU A 129 -5.64 -7.29 12.92
N LEU A 130 -6.78 -6.75 13.35
CA LEU A 130 -7.22 -6.81 14.75
C LEU A 130 -7.45 -8.26 15.22
N ILE A 131 -8.02 -9.12 14.38
CA ILE A 131 -8.21 -10.55 14.68
C ILE A 131 -6.85 -11.24 14.85
N VAL A 132 -5.93 -11.04 13.92
CA VAL A 132 -4.59 -11.63 13.96
C VAL A 132 -3.85 -11.16 15.21
N LEU A 133 -3.81 -9.85 15.47
CA LEU A 133 -3.16 -9.26 16.66
C LEU A 133 -3.86 -9.68 17.97
N GLY A 134 -5.19 -9.79 17.98
CA GLY A 134 -5.97 -10.30 19.10
C GLY A 134 -5.66 -11.77 19.40
N GLY A 135 -5.54 -12.59 18.35
CA GLY A 135 -5.09 -13.97 18.44
C GLY A 135 -3.66 -14.10 18.98
N TYR A 136 -2.75 -13.20 18.59
CA TYR A 136 -1.44 -13.09 19.22
C TYR A 136 -1.54 -12.82 20.72
N ARG A 137 -2.43 -11.91 21.15
CA ARG A 137 -2.60 -11.60 22.58
C ARG A 137 -3.10 -12.80 23.39
N GLN A 138 -4.01 -13.62 22.85
CA GLN A 138 -4.47 -14.85 23.53
C GLN A 138 -3.39 -15.93 23.60
N VAL A 139 -2.60 -16.12 22.54
CA VAL A 139 -1.45 -17.04 22.55
C VAL A 139 -0.38 -16.57 23.54
N VAL A 140 -0.04 -15.27 23.54
CA VAL A 140 0.95 -14.67 24.45
C VAL A 140 0.51 -14.70 25.91
N LEU A 141 -0.78 -14.47 26.21
CA LEU A 141 -1.30 -14.61 27.58
C LEU A 141 -1.27 -16.06 28.06
N ASN A 142 -1.56 -17.02 27.17
CA ASN A 142 -1.45 -18.44 27.49
C ASN A 142 0.02 -18.91 27.57
N SER A 143 0.95 -18.17 26.96
CA SER A 143 2.39 -18.47 26.93
C SER A 143 3.23 -17.51 27.77
N LEU A 144 2.71 -16.96 28.88
CA LEU A 144 3.42 -16.04 29.79
C LEU A 144 4.78 -16.61 30.27
N THR A 145 5.79 -16.49 29.41
CA THR A 145 7.24 -16.64 29.61
C THR A 145 8.06 -15.90 28.55
N PHE A 146 7.49 -15.20 27.56
CA PHE A 146 8.31 -14.39 26.63
C PHE A 146 7.72 -13.03 26.29
N GLN A 147 8.63 -12.06 26.13
CA GLN A 147 8.52 -10.68 26.59
C GLN A 147 7.63 -9.71 25.79
N ILE A 148 7.10 -8.79 26.59
CA ILE A 148 6.79 -7.37 26.37
C ILE A 148 7.64 -6.73 25.25
N HIS A 149 7.16 -6.71 24.01
CA HIS A 149 7.64 -5.72 23.03
C HIS A 149 6.63 -5.27 21.96
N LEU A 150 5.48 -5.95 21.85
CA LEU A 150 4.49 -5.64 20.82
C LEU A 150 3.62 -4.38 21.07
N PRO A 151 3.25 -4.01 22.32
CA PRO A 151 2.45 -2.79 22.55
C PRO A 151 3.18 -1.51 22.15
N CYS A 152 4.51 -1.48 22.28
CA CYS A 152 5.31 -0.29 21.99
C CYS A 152 5.38 0.05 20.48
N TYR A 153 5.28 -0.94 19.60
CA TYR A 153 5.32 -0.72 18.15
C TYR A 153 4.01 -0.11 17.60
N LEU A 154 2.87 -0.49 18.16
CA LEU A 154 1.57 0.11 17.80
C LEU A 154 1.44 1.55 18.31
N SER A 155 2.05 1.89 19.45
CA SER A 155 2.09 3.27 19.93
C SER A 155 2.95 4.20 19.06
N LEU A 156 4.00 3.66 18.43
CA LEU A 156 4.87 4.40 17.50
C LEU A 156 4.23 4.64 16.12
N LEU A 157 3.29 3.79 15.70
CA LEU A 157 2.55 3.91 14.43
C LEU A 157 1.37 4.90 14.48
N MET A 158 0.96 5.34 15.68
CA MET A 158 -0.20 6.22 15.90
C MET A 158 0.20 7.62 16.42
N LEU A 159 1.50 7.96 16.40
CA LEU A 159 1.97 9.30 16.75
C LEU A 159 1.82 10.24 15.54
N PRO A 160 1.12 11.38 15.67
CA PRO A 160 1.05 12.36 14.60
C PRO A 160 2.44 12.98 14.39
N SER A 161 2.82 13.11 13.11
CA SER A 161 4.02 13.85 12.69
C SER A 161 3.88 15.35 12.92
#